data_AF-A0A196QI59-F1
#
_entry.id   AF-A0A196QI59-F1
#
_cell.length_a   1.000
_cell.length_b   1.000
_cell.length_c   1.000
_cell.angle_alpha   90.00
_cell.angle_beta   90.00
_cell.angle_gamma   90.00
#
_symmetry.space_group_name_H-M   'P 1'
#
loop_
_entity.id
_entity.type
_entity.pdbx_description
1 polymer ?
#
loop_
_entity_poly.entity_id
_entity_poly.type
_entity_poly.pdbx_seq_one_letter_code
_entity_poly.pdbx_strand_id
1 'polypeptide(L)'
;MTAQTLQRVVVRLSTYLTESGVTMNRSMSRKLLKMLDDALAETGGEGETDDFSEAQLLARAMDRLPDYFPVVEETIPAPAPPLLRGSIGYPAHG
;
A
#
# COMPACT_ATOMS: atom_id res chain seq x y z
N MET A 1 5.05 24.30 -5.94
CA MET A 1 4.43 24.10 -4.61
C MET A 1 4.67 22.65 -4.14
N THR A 2 5.89 22.14 -4.34
CA THR A 2 6.21 20.70 -4.35
C THR A 2 6.60 20.16 -2.97
N ALA A 3 7.22 20.98 -2.12
CA ALA A 3 7.59 20.60 -0.75
C ALA A 3 6.37 20.24 0.12
N GLN A 4 5.27 21.01 0.01
CA GLN A 4 4.03 20.69 0.72
C GLN A 4 3.36 19.42 0.19
N THR A 5 3.45 19.17 -1.13
CA THR A 5 2.97 17.94 -1.77
C THR A 5 3.71 16.72 -1.22
N LEU A 6 5.04 16.75 -1.20
CA LEU A 6 5.84 15.66 -0.67
C LEU A 6 5.52 15.38 0.80
N GLN A 7 5.39 16.43 1.62
CA GLN A 7 5.03 16.29 3.02
C GLN A 7 3.68 15.57 3.20
N ARG A 8 2.66 15.93 2.41
CA ARG A 8 1.34 15.28 2.48
C ARG A 8 1.40 13.81 2.10
N VAL A 9 2.14 13.47 1.03
CA VAL A 9 2.31 12.07 0.61
C VAL A 9 3.04 11.26 1.68
N VAL A 10 4.13 11.80 2.26
CA VAL A 10 4.87 11.15 3.35
C VAL A 10 3.96 10.88 4.55
N VAL A 11 3.19 11.89 4.98
CA VAL A 11 2.25 11.75 6.11
C VAL A 11 1.24 10.64 5.79
N ARG A 12 0.62 10.69 4.61
CA ARG A 12 -0.42 9.74 4.23
C ARG A 12 0.09 8.29 4.12
N LEU A 13 1.25 8.08 3.53
CA LEU A 13 1.89 6.76 3.47
C LEU A 13 2.32 6.28 4.87
N SER A 14 2.84 7.17 5.70
CA SER A 14 3.22 6.79 7.07
C SER A 14 2.01 6.37 7.90
N THR A 15 0.87 7.07 7.77
CA THR A 15 -0.40 6.73 8.41
C THR A 15 -0.90 5.38 7.91
N TYR A 16 -0.93 5.17 6.59
CA TYR A 16 -1.35 3.91 6.00
C TYR A 16 -0.52 2.73 6.51
N LEU A 17 0.81 2.87 6.56
CA LEU A 17 1.70 1.83 7.07
C LEU A 17 1.46 1.55 8.55
N THR A 18 1.27 2.58 9.37
CA THR A 18 0.95 2.38 10.80
C THR A 18 -0.40 1.71 11.01
N GLU A 19 -1.42 2.05 10.22
CA GLU A 19 -2.73 1.40 10.27
C GLU A 19 -2.66 -0.06 9.76
N SER A 20 -1.74 -0.34 8.85
CA SER A 20 -1.44 -1.70 8.35
C SER A 20 -0.57 -2.53 9.29
N GLY A 21 -0.30 -2.05 10.51
CA GLY A 21 0.48 -2.76 11.52
C GLY A 21 2.01 -2.61 11.40
N VAL A 22 2.50 -1.74 10.52
CA VAL A 22 3.95 -1.45 10.40
C VAL A 22 4.37 -0.41 11.44
N THR A 23 5.19 -0.82 12.39
CA THR A 23 5.76 0.10 13.39
C THR A 23 6.82 1.01 12.75
N MET A 24 6.56 2.32 12.76
CA MET A 24 7.42 3.32 12.13
C MET A 24 8.65 3.65 12.99
N ASN A 25 9.66 2.78 12.96
CA ASN A 25 10.97 3.03 13.57
C ASN A 25 11.95 3.68 12.57
N ARG A 26 13.18 3.99 13.01
CA ARG A 26 14.18 4.65 12.17
C ARG A 26 14.52 3.89 10.88
N SER A 27 14.53 2.56 10.89
CA SER A 27 14.81 1.78 9.67
C SER A 27 13.63 1.81 8.71
N MET A 28 12.39 1.71 9.21
CA MET A 28 11.17 1.83 8.40
C MET A 28 10.99 3.22 7.82
N SER A 29 11.28 4.28 8.57
CA SER A 29 11.26 5.65 8.04
C SER A 29 12.26 5.87 6.91
N ARG A 30 13.48 5.32 7.04
CA ARG A 30 14.48 5.35 5.94
C ARG A 30 14.01 4.55 4.73
N LYS A 31 13.35 3.40 4.95
CA LYS A 31 12.80 2.56 3.89
C LYS A 31 11.69 3.27 3.13
N LEU A 32 10.79 3.95 3.84
CA LEU A 32 9.73 4.78 3.27
C LEU A 32 10.30 5.92 2.42
N LEU A 33 11.31 6.64 2.93
CA LEU A 33 11.96 7.73 2.18
C LEU A 33 12.66 7.20 0.93
N LYS A 34 13.32 6.05 1.01
CA LYS A 34 13.94 5.41 -0.16
C LYS A 34 12.90 5.03 -1.23
N MET A 35 11.79 4.42 -0.82
CA MET A 35 10.69 4.08 -1.73
C MET A 35 10.13 5.30 -2.46
N LEU A 36 10.01 6.43 -1.76
CA LEU A 36 9.56 7.70 -2.36
C LEU A 36 10.59 8.28 -3.33
N ASP A 37 11.87 8.21 -3.01
CA ASP A 37 12.96 8.60 -3.92
C ASP A 37 12.91 7.77 -5.22
N ASP A 38 12.73 6.46 -5.10
CA ASP A 38 12.59 5.55 -6.24
C ASP A 38 11.29 5.79 -7.05
N ALA A 39 10.22 6.32 -6.43
CA ALA A 39 9.00 6.72 -7.12
C ALA A 39 9.13 8.07 -7.85
N LEU A 40 9.94 8.98 -7.32
CA LEU A 40 10.28 10.27 -7.95
C LEU A 40 11.27 10.09 -9.10
N ALA A 41 12.18 9.11 -9.03
CA ALA A 41 13.10 8.84 -10.13
C ALA A 41 12.38 8.49 -11.44
N GLU A 42 11.18 7.90 -11.37
CA GLU A 42 10.34 7.60 -12.53
C GLU A 42 9.62 8.80 -13.15
N THR A 43 9.56 9.96 -12.47
CA THR A 43 9.04 11.19 -13.11
C THR A 43 10.08 11.87 -14.00
N GLY A 44 11.34 11.43 -13.96
CA GLY A 44 12.43 11.99 -14.75
C GLY A 44 12.48 11.49 -16.19
N GLY A 45 11.47 11.84 -17.00
CA GLY A 45 11.68 11.94 -18.45
C GLY A 45 12.55 13.17 -18.74
N GLU A 46 13.53 13.06 -19.63
CA GLU A 46 14.44 14.15 -20.01
C GLU A 46 13.64 15.41 -20.42
N GLY A 47 13.49 16.36 -19.50
CA GLY A 47 12.90 17.68 -19.76
C GLY A 47 11.63 18.05 -19.00
N GLU A 48 11.08 17.21 -18.12
CA GLU A 48 9.91 17.59 -17.32
C GLU A 48 10.30 18.43 -16.09
N THR A 49 9.49 19.46 -15.86
CA THR A 49 9.62 20.39 -14.74
C THR A 49 9.48 19.61 -13.43
N ASP A 50 10.16 20.06 -12.36
CA ASP A 50 10.22 19.44 -11.02
C ASP A 50 8.85 19.39 -10.28
N ASP A 51 7.74 19.46 -11.01
CA ASP A 51 6.38 19.57 -10.54
C ASP A 51 5.66 18.22 -10.71
N PHE A 52 5.40 17.55 -9.59
CA PHE A 52 4.65 16.30 -9.54
C PHE A 52 3.32 16.53 -8.81
N SER A 53 2.27 15.87 -9.30
CA SER A 53 0.97 15.88 -8.64
C SER A 53 0.98 14.94 -7.43
N GLU A 54 0.31 15.36 -6.33
CA GLU A 54 0.13 14.55 -5.11
C GLU A 54 -0.43 13.15 -5.45
N ALA A 55 -1.44 13.12 -6.32
CA ALA A 55 -2.12 11.88 -6.70
C ALA A 55 -1.23 10.94 -7.50
N GLN A 56 -0.39 11.49 -8.40
CA GLN A 56 0.52 10.69 -9.23
C GLN A 56 1.63 10.08 -8.37
N LEU A 57 2.24 10.88 -7.50
CA LEU A 57 3.30 10.38 -6.61
C LEU A 57 2.74 9.33 -5.64
N LEU A 58 1.55 9.57 -5.08
CA LEU A 58 0.91 8.62 -4.18
C LEU A 58 0.56 7.30 -4.89
N ALA A 59 0.01 7.34 -6.10
CA ALA A 59 -0.29 6.13 -6.87
C ALA A 59 0.97 5.28 -7.10
N ARG A 60 2.06 5.89 -7.58
CA ARG A 60 3.34 5.20 -7.80
C ARG A 60 3.96 4.63 -6.53
N ALA A 61 3.84 5.38 -5.43
CA ALA A 61 4.30 4.93 -4.12
C ALA A 61 3.49 3.72 -3.61
N MET A 62 2.18 3.69 -3.85
CA MET A 62 1.32 2.56 -3.49
C MET A 62 1.63 1.32 -4.33
N ASP A 63 1.91 1.47 -5.63
CA ASP A 63 2.27 0.34 -6.51
C ASP A 63 3.56 -0.36 -6.05
N ARG A 64 4.52 0.40 -5.52
CA ARG A 64 5.79 -0.12 -4.97
C ARG A 64 5.70 -0.62 -3.54
N LEU A 65 4.64 -0.26 -2.83
CA LEU A 65 4.53 -0.51 -1.40
C LEU A 65 4.78 -1.99 -1.04
N PRO A 66 4.27 -2.99 -1.80
CA PRO A 66 4.56 -4.41 -1.53
C PRO A 66 6.04 -4.79 -1.60
N ASP A 67 6.83 -4.16 -2.47
CA ASP A 67 8.26 -4.45 -2.65
C ASP A 67 9.09 -3.98 -1.44
N TYR A 68 8.65 -2.88 -0.80
CA TYR A 68 9.33 -2.29 0.35
C TYR A 68 8.70 -2.75 1.67
N PHE A 69 7.42 -3.05 1.71
CA PHE A 69 6.71 -3.44 2.92
C PHE A 69 5.92 -4.71 2.61
N PRO A 70 6.58 -5.87 2.56
CA PRO A 70 5.90 -7.13 2.28
C PRO A 70 4.85 -7.36 3.37
N VAL A 71 3.61 -7.46 2.94
CA VAL A 71 2.49 -7.80 3.82
C VAL A 71 2.70 -9.25 4.26
N VAL A 72 2.66 -9.50 5.56
CA VAL A 72 2.58 -10.87 6.06
C VAL A 72 1.24 -11.41 5.59
N GLU A 73 1.24 -12.38 4.68
CA GLU A 73 -0.01 -13.05 4.30
C GLU A 73 -0.68 -13.56 5.57
N GLU A 74 -1.88 -13.05 5.85
CA GLU A 74 -2.67 -13.53 6.97
C GLU A 74 -3.03 -14.99 6.69
N THR A 75 -2.43 -15.89 7.48
CA THR A 75 -2.80 -17.30 7.46
C THR A 75 -4.24 -17.41 7.96
N ILE A 76 -5.21 -17.56 7.03
CA ILE A 76 -6.60 -17.81 7.41
C ILE A 76 -6.61 -19.12 8.22
N PRO A 77 -7.11 -19.12 9.46
CA PRO A 77 -7.17 -20.33 10.25
C PRO A 77 -8.03 -21.37 9.52
N ALA A 78 -7.56 -22.62 9.50
CA ALA A 78 -8.35 -23.69 8.93
C ALA A 78 -9.71 -23.78 9.65
N PRO A 79 -10.83 -23.87 8.92
CA PRO A 79 -12.15 -23.95 9.53
C PRO A 79 -12.24 -25.19 10.43
N ALA A 80 -12.67 -24.99 11.68
CA ALA A 80 -12.91 -26.05 12.66
C ALA A 80 -14.32 -25.89 13.28
N PRO A 81 -15.31 -26.72 12.91
CA PRO A 81 -15.21 -27.91 12.05
C PRO A 81 -14.94 -27.55 10.57
N PRO A 82 -14.41 -28.51 9.77
CA PRO A 82 -14.25 -28.32 8.33
C PRO A 82 -15.56 -27.84 7.70
N LEU A 83 -15.47 -26.91 6.74
CA LEU A 83 -16.64 -26.44 5.99
C LEU A 83 -17.30 -27.61 5.26
N LEU A 84 -18.32 -28.20 5.87
CA LEU A 84 -19.20 -29.13 5.20
C LEU A 84 -20.14 -28.30 4.33
N ARG A 85 -20.17 -28.58 3.02
CA ARG A 85 -21.14 -27.96 2.12
C ARG A 85 -22.53 -28.38 2.58
N GLY A 86 -23.19 -27.54 3.38
CA GLY A 86 -24.55 -27.77 3.83
C GLY A 86 -25.41 -27.91 2.58
N SER A 87 -25.93 -29.11 2.34
CA SER A 87 -26.94 -29.36 1.32
C SER A 87 -28.25 -28.76 1.80
N ILE A 88 -28.36 -27.43 1.75
CA ILE A 88 -29.64 -26.75 1.90
C ILE A 88 -30.36 -26.96 0.57
N GLY A 89 -31.09 -28.07 0.48
CA GLY A 89 -32.00 -28.32 -0.64
C GLY A 89 -33.13 -27.31 -0.56
N TYR A 90 -33.00 -26.18 -1.25
CA TYR A 90 -34.15 -25.32 -1.50
C TYR A 90 -35.09 -26.11 -2.42
N PRO A 91 -36.34 -26.41 -2.00
CA PRO A 91 -37.30 -26.99 -2.94
C PRO A 91 -37.51 -25.97 -4.05
N ALA A 92 -37.27 -26.40 -5.29
CA ALA A 92 -37.75 -25.65 -6.44
C ALA A 92 -39.29 -25.69 -6.36
N HIS A 93 -39.89 -24.58 -5.95
CA HIS A 93 -41.33 -24.40 -6.08
C HIS A 93 -41.66 -24.48 -7.58
N GLY A 94 -42.35 -25.55 -7.96
CA GLY A 94 -43.02 -25.71 -9.25
C GLY A 94 -44.40 -25.06 -9.25
#